data_AF-E3HBN4-F1
#
_entry.id   AF-E3HBN4-F1
#
_cell.length_a   1.000
_cell.length_b   1.000
_cell.length_c   1.000
_cell.angle_alpha   90.00
_cell.angle_beta   90.00
_cell.angle_gamma   90.00
#
_symmetry.space_group_name_H-M   'P 1'
#
loop_
_entity.id
_entity.type
_entity.pdbx_description
1 polymer ?
#
loop_
_entity_poly.entity_id
_entity_poly.type
_entity_poly.pdbx_seq_one_letter_code
_entity_poly.pdbx_strand_id
1 'polypeptide(L)'
;MITAAYRNKNSNVYIHFGGANQLEQAKCEGFELLLSLQRFVMDPCQKRLQEAKEEIADRIITAQQMIENSQGAIRNDFDDHCRHFKDALESHGLHHQFQNILETYRDDIREIIKRKIDRTLERIESGYYDK
;
A
#
# COMPACT_ATOMS: atom_id res chain seq x y z
N MET A 1 2.05 -11.93 -8.69
CA MET A 1 0.63 -11.64 -8.39
C MET A 1 0.24 -12.36 -7.11
N ILE A 2 -0.44 -11.70 -6.17
CA ILE A 2 -0.86 -12.30 -4.88
C ILE A 2 -1.85 -13.44 -5.16
N THR A 3 -1.82 -14.52 -4.37
CA THR A 3 -2.68 -15.69 -4.60
C THR A 3 -4.14 -15.35 -4.29
N ALA A 4 -5.08 -16.10 -4.86
CA ALA A 4 -6.52 -15.92 -4.58
C ALA A 4 -6.85 -16.02 -3.09
N ALA A 5 -6.14 -16.87 -2.34
CA ALA A 5 -6.30 -16.99 -0.89
C ALA A 5 -5.95 -15.67 -0.17
N TYR A 6 -4.84 -15.01 -0.53
CA TYR A 6 -4.46 -13.74 0.08
C TYR A 6 -5.35 -12.58 -0.36
N ARG A 7 -5.94 -12.65 -1.55
CA ARG A 7 -6.97 -11.70 -1.98
C ARG A 7 -8.17 -11.72 -1.03
N ASN A 8 -8.70 -12.90 -0.71
CA ASN A 8 -9.80 -13.04 0.23
C ASN A 8 -9.43 -12.56 1.63
N LYS A 9 -8.24 -12.94 2.12
CA LYS A 9 -7.70 -12.43 3.40
C LYS A 9 -7.65 -10.91 3.43
N ASN A 10 -7.18 -10.28 2.35
CA ASN A 10 -7.08 -8.83 2.26
C ASN A 10 -8.47 -8.16 2.25
N SER A 11 -9.45 -8.75 1.56
CA SER A 11 -10.83 -8.26 1.60
C SER A 11 -11.46 -8.36 2.99
N ASN A 12 -11.11 -9.37 3.80
CA ASN A 12 -11.57 -9.44 5.19
C ASN A 12 -11.05 -8.27 6.04
N VAL A 13 -9.81 -7.82 5.79
CA VAL A 13 -9.26 -6.61 6.43
C VAL A 13 -10.11 -5.38 6.08
N TYR A 14 -10.48 -5.23 4.80
CA TYR A 14 -11.36 -4.14 4.38
C TYR A 14 -12.74 -4.19 5.07
N ILE A 15 -13.37 -5.36 5.13
CA ILE A 15 -14.69 -5.54 5.76
C ILE A 15 -14.65 -5.11 7.23
N HIS A 16 -13.55 -5.42 7.92
CA HIS A 16 -13.37 -5.07 9.33
C HIS A 16 -13.21 -3.56 9.57
N PHE A 17 -12.37 -2.89 8.78
CA PHE A 17 -12.06 -1.46 8.99
C PHE A 17 -13.00 -0.49 8.26
N GLY A 18 -13.67 -0.95 7.20
CA GLY A 18 -14.60 -0.16 6.40
C GLY A 18 -13.92 0.78 5.39
N GLY A 19 -14.67 1.15 4.35
CA GLY A 19 -14.13 1.88 3.20
C GLY A 19 -13.64 3.31 3.49
N ALA A 20 -14.25 4.03 4.42
CA ALA A 20 -13.83 5.40 4.75
C ALA A 20 -12.45 5.43 5.42
N ASN A 21 -12.19 4.51 6.36
CA ASN A 21 -10.89 4.38 7.01
C ASN A 21 -9.82 3.91 6.01
N GLN A 22 -10.17 2.97 5.13
CA GLN A 22 -9.24 2.49 4.11
C GLN A 22 -8.93 3.55 3.04
N LEU A 23 -9.88 4.41 2.71
CA LEU A 23 -9.63 5.57 1.85
C LEU A 23 -8.64 6.54 2.50
N GLU A 24 -8.80 6.84 3.78
CA GLU A 24 -7.88 7.74 4.49
C GLU A 24 -6.50 7.12 4.63
N GLN A 25 -6.42 5.83 4.97
CA GLN A 25 -5.17 5.08 5.00
C GLN A 25 -4.46 5.11 3.64
N ALA A 26 -5.19 4.91 2.55
CA ALA A 26 -4.64 4.98 1.21
C ALA A 26 -4.06 6.38 0.88
N LYS A 27 -4.65 7.47 1.41
CA LYS A 27 -4.09 8.82 1.25
C LYS A 27 -2.77 8.97 2.00
N CYS A 28 -2.74 8.56 3.27
CA CYS A 28 -1.54 8.59 4.10
C CYS A 28 -0.39 7.79 3.47
N GLU A 29 -0.65 6.54 3.07
CA GLU A 29 0.35 5.66 2.44
C GLU A 29 0.85 6.21 1.09
N GLY A 30 -0.02 6.90 0.34
CA GLY A 30 0.40 7.58 -0.89
C GLY A 30 1.46 8.65 -0.60
N PHE A 31 1.29 9.41 0.47
CA PHE A 31 2.26 10.44 0.87
C PHE A 31 3.56 9.83 1.44
N GLU A 32 3.45 8.85 2.33
CA GLU A 32 4.62 8.16 2.90
C GLU A 32 5.46 7.47 1.82
N LEU A 33 4.82 6.85 0.82
CA LEU A 33 5.52 6.28 -0.33
C LEU A 33 6.28 7.34 -1.13
N LEU A 34 5.67 8.50 -1.41
CA LEU A 34 6.38 9.60 -2.09
C LEU A 34 7.61 10.04 -1.30
N LEU A 35 7.47 10.23 0.02
CA LEU A 35 8.59 10.62 0.89
C LEU A 35 9.68 9.55 0.94
N SER A 36 9.30 8.28 1.04
CA SER A 36 10.22 7.16 1.12
C SER A 36 11.04 7.01 -0.17
N LEU A 37 10.38 7.16 -1.33
CA LEU A 37 11.06 7.19 -2.62
C LEU A 37 12.01 8.39 -2.75
N GLN A 38 11.57 9.59 -2.34
CA GLN A 38 12.44 10.77 -2.34
C GLN A 38 13.68 10.57 -1.47
N ARG A 39 13.51 10.04 -0.26
CA ARG A 39 14.62 9.74 0.66
C ARG A 39 15.59 8.73 0.06
N PHE A 40 15.08 7.71 -0.63
CA PHE A 40 15.92 6.72 -1.31
C PHE A 40 16.70 7.32 -2.48
N VAL A 41 16.10 8.21 -3.27
CA VAL A 41 16.79 8.91 -4.36
C VAL A 41 17.91 9.82 -3.83
N MET A 42 17.67 10.52 -2.71
CA MET A 42 18.67 11.40 -2.10
C MET A 42 19.82 10.63 -1.41
N ASP A 43 19.51 9.50 -0.77
CA ASP A 43 20.46 8.67 -0.03
C ASP A 43 20.16 7.16 -0.27
N PRO A 44 20.73 6.58 -1.33
CA PRO A 44 20.45 5.21 -1.72
C PRO A 44 21.21 4.23 -0.81
N CYS A 45 20.62 3.91 0.34
CA CYS A 45 21.12 2.87 1.24
C CYS A 45 20.08 1.75 1.47
N GLN A 46 20.54 0.60 1.96
CA GLN A 46 19.68 -0.58 2.19
C GLN A 46 18.49 -0.28 3.11
N LYS A 47 18.69 0.58 4.12
CA LYS A 47 17.61 0.99 5.03
C LYS A 47 16.51 1.72 4.27
N ARG A 48 16.85 2.71 3.44
CA ARG A 48 15.89 3.49 2.65
C ARG A 48 15.20 2.64 1.58
N LEU A 49 15.93 1.70 0.98
CA LEU A 49 15.31 0.72 0.08
C LEU A 49 14.28 -0.14 0.81
N GLN A 50 14.59 -0.60 2.03
CA GLN A 50 13.64 -1.39 2.81
C GLN A 50 12.40 -0.57 3.19
N GLU A 51 12.58 0.69 3.62
CA GLU A 51 11.47 1.62 3.84
C GLU A 51 10.60 1.75 2.59
N ALA A 52 11.19 1.97 1.41
CA ALA A 52 10.43 2.08 0.16
C ALA A 52 9.67 0.79 -0.18
N LYS A 53 10.28 -0.40 0.01
CA LYS A 53 9.59 -1.68 -0.21
C LYS A 53 8.39 -1.88 0.72
N GLU A 54 8.51 -1.48 1.99
CA GLU A 54 7.42 -1.57 2.97
C GLU A 54 6.27 -0.62 2.59
N GLU A 55 6.57 0.64 2.21
CA GLU A 55 5.53 1.60 1.78
C GLU A 55 4.85 1.18 0.46
N ILE A 56 5.61 0.60 -0.48
CA ILE A 56 5.02 0.03 -1.71
C ILE A 56 4.07 -1.11 -1.36
N ALA A 57 4.45 -1.97 -0.40
CA ALA A 57 3.61 -3.08 0.04
C ALA A 57 2.30 -2.57 0.65
N ASP A 58 2.36 -1.57 1.54
CA ASP A 58 1.19 -0.95 2.16
C ASP A 58 0.24 -0.37 1.11
N ARG A 59 0.79 0.43 0.20
CA ARG A 59 0.02 1.03 -0.89
C ARG A 59 -0.67 -0.01 -1.77
N ILE A 60 -0.02 -1.16 -2.04
CA ILE A 60 -0.62 -2.25 -2.83
C ILE A 60 -1.75 -2.92 -2.04
N ILE A 61 -1.57 -3.15 -0.74
CA ILE A 61 -2.57 -3.76 0.13
C ILE A 61 -3.85 -2.94 0.11
N THR A 62 -3.77 -1.65 0.43
CA THR A 62 -4.95 -0.77 0.50
C THR A 62 -5.55 -0.53 -0.87
N ALA A 63 -4.73 -0.33 -1.91
CA ALA A 63 -5.25 -0.19 -3.26
C ALA A 63 -6.06 -1.42 -3.70
N GLN A 64 -5.60 -2.63 -3.39
CA GLN A 64 -6.36 -3.85 -3.70
C GLN A 64 -7.67 -3.93 -2.93
N GLN A 65 -7.64 -3.64 -1.63
CA GLN A 65 -8.84 -3.60 -0.80
C GLN A 65 -9.89 -2.63 -1.37
N MET A 66 -9.46 -1.41 -1.71
CA MET A 66 -10.31 -0.38 -2.30
C MET A 66 -10.81 -0.81 -3.68
N ILE A 67 -9.94 -1.36 -4.53
CA ILE A 67 -10.33 -1.76 -5.88
C ILE A 67 -11.41 -2.83 -5.87
N GLU A 68 -11.29 -3.79 -4.95
CA GLU A 68 -12.17 -4.95 -4.88
C GLU A 68 -13.48 -4.67 -4.15
N ASN A 69 -13.45 -3.82 -3.12
CA ASN A 69 -14.56 -3.71 -2.17
C ASN A 69 -15.24 -2.33 -2.10
N SER A 70 -14.61 -1.27 -2.61
CA SER A 70 -15.21 0.07 -2.56
C SER A 70 -16.28 0.27 -3.65
N GLN A 71 -17.31 1.06 -3.33
CA GLN A 71 -18.41 1.39 -4.23
C GLN A 71 -18.86 2.85 -4.03
N GLY A 72 -19.58 3.39 -5.02
CA GLY A 72 -20.18 4.73 -4.93
C GLY A 72 -19.14 5.84 -4.73
N ALA A 73 -19.44 6.78 -3.83
CA ALA A 73 -18.60 7.95 -3.56
C ALA A 73 -17.17 7.57 -3.12
N ILE A 74 -17.02 6.55 -2.27
CA ILE A 74 -15.71 6.09 -1.79
C ILE A 74 -14.84 5.61 -2.96
N ARG A 75 -15.44 4.94 -3.94
CA ARG A 75 -14.71 4.47 -5.11
C ARG A 75 -14.23 5.64 -5.97
N ASN A 76 -15.10 6.61 -6.22
CA ASN A 76 -14.77 7.80 -7.01
C ASN A 76 -13.62 8.59 -6.36
N ASP A 77 -13.70 8.82 -5.04
CA ASP A 77 -12.65 9.53 -4.29
C ASP A 77 -11.31 8.78 -4.34
N PHE A 78 -11.35 7.44 -4.30
CA PHE A 78 -10.15 6.62 -4.44
C PHE A 78 -9.54 6.69 -5.84
N ASP A 79 -10.36 6.68 -6.89
CA ASP A 79 -9.89 6.81 -8.27
C ASP A 79 -9.28 8.21 -8.51
N ASP A 80 -9.87 9.26 -7.93
CA ASP A 80 -9.32 10.63 -7.93
C ASP A 80 -7.97 10.69 -7.21
N HIS A 81 -7.88 10.07 -6.04
CA HIS A 81 -6.63 9.94 -5.30
C HIS A 81 -5.55 9.20 -6.11
N CYS A 82 -5.92 8.11 -6.80
CA CYS A 82 -4.98 7.39 -7.66
C CYS A 82 -4.43 8.26 -8.80
N ARG A 83 -5.27 9.12 -9.39
CA ARG A 83 -4.84 10.09 -10.41
C ARG A 83 -3.85 11.09 -9.83
N HIS A 84 -4.18 11.75 -8.72
CA HIS A 84 -3.29 12.72 -8.09
C HIS A 84 -1.96 12.10 -7.63
N PHE A 85 -1.99 10.88 -7.09
CA PHE A 85 -0.77 10.17 -6.71
C PHE A 85 0.13 9.86 -7.91
N LYS A 86 -0.46 9.44 -9.03
CA LYS A 86 0.28 9.22 -10.28
C LYS A 86 0.92 10.52 -10.77
N ASP A 87 0.15 11.61 -10.82
CA ASP A 87 0.64 12.91 -11.26
C ASP A 87 1.80 13.39 -10.37
N ALA A 88 1.70 13.17 -9.05
CA ALA A 88 2.78 13.48 -8.11
C ALA A 88 4.05 12.64 -8.34
N LEU A 89 3.91 11.33 -8.60
CA LEU A 89 5.06 10.48 -8.94
C LEU A 89 5.79 10.98 -10.20
N GLU A 90 5.03 11.41 -11.21
CA GLU A 90 5.57 11.93 -12.46
C GLU A 90 6.20 13.31 -12.28
N SER A 91 5.51 14.23 -11.61
CA SER A 91 6.01 15.61 -11.39
C SER A 91 7.28 15.66 -10.54
N HIS A 92 7.44 14.71 -9.62
CA HIS A 92 8.65 14.58 -8.79
C HIS A 92 9.74 13.70 -9.41
N GLY A 93 9.53 13.16 -10.62
CA GLY A 93 10.50 12.28 -11.29
C GLY A 93 10.71 10.94 -10.58
N LEU A 94 9.77 10.53 -9.71
CA LEU A 94 9.86 9.31 -8.90
C LEU A 94 9.27 8.09 -9.61
N HIS A 95 8.52 8.28 -10.69
CA HIS A 95 7.83 7.21 -11.41
C HIS A 95 8.78 6.05 -11.78
N HIS A 96 9.92 6.36 -12.39
CA HIS A 96 10.91 5.34 -12.77
C HIS A 96 11.51 4.65 -11.55
N GLN A 97 11.76 5.38 -10.47
CA GLN A 97 12.31 4.80 -9.24
C GLN A 97 11.32 3.83 -8.59
N PHE A 98 10.04 4.21 -8.55
CA PHE A 98 8.96 3.33 -8.08
C PHE A 98 8.88 2.05 -8.92
N GLN A 99 8.85 2.16 -10.25
CA GLN A 99 8.80 1.00 -11.15
C GLN A 99 10.02 0.11 -10.98
N ASN A 100 11.23 0.69 -10.94
CA ASN A 100 12.46 -0.07 -10.76
C ASN A 100 12.47 -0.88 -9.47
N ILE A 101 12.05 -0.28 -8.34
CA ILE A 101 11.98 -0.99 -7.06
C ILE A 101 10.92 -2.09 -7.13
N LEU A 102 9.73 -1.78 -7.67
CA LEU A 102 8.64 -2.73 -7.77
C LEU A 102 8.98 -3.95 -8.64
N GLU A 103 9.70 -3.75 -9.74
CA GLU A 103 10.11 -4.83 -10.64
C GLU A 103 11.30 -5.63 -10.11
N THR A 104 12.33 -4.94 -9.63
CA THR A 104 13.56 -5.58 -9.14
C THR A 104 13.32 -6.38 -7.87
N TYR A 105 12.47 -5.88 -6.97
CA TYR A 105 12.22 -6.47 -5.65
C TYR A 105 10.80 -7.01 -5.50
N ARG A 106 10.19 -7.45 -6.61
CA ARG A 106 8.81 -7.93 -6.67
C ARG A 106 8.52 -9.04 -5.65
N ASP A 107 9.42 -10.01 -5.53
CA ASP A 107 9.21 -11.16 -4.64
C ASP A 107 9.38 -10.77 -3.17
N ASP A 108 10.35 -9.92 -2.83
CA ASP A 108 10.49 -9.35 -1.50
C ASP A 108 9.21 -8.60 -1.08
N ILE A 109 8.72 -7.71 -1.94
CA ILE A 109 7.50 -6.94 -1.69
C ILE A 109 6.31 -7.88 -1.50
N ARG A 110 6.23 -8.95 -2.29
CA ARG A 110 5.16 -9.96 -2.14
C ARG A 110 5.21 -10.64 -0.77
N GLU A 111 6.39 -10.98 -0.26
CA GLU A 111 6.53 -11.58 1.07
C GLU A 111 6.19 -10.58 2.18
N ILE A 112 6.58 -9.30 2.03
CA ILE A 112 6.17 -8.23 2.94
C ILE A 112 4.64 -8.14 2.99
N ILE A 113 3.97 -8.13 1.83
CA ILE A 113 2.52 -8.04 1.76
C ILE A 113 1.85 -9.19 2.51
N LYS A 114 2.27 -10.43 2.25
CA LYS A 114 1.71 -11.61 2.93
C LYS A 114 1.85 -11.49 4.45
N ARG A 115 3.05 -11.17 4.92
CA ARG A 115 3.36 -10.99 6.34
C ARG A 115 2.51 -9.91 6.99
N LYS A 116 2.29 -8.78 6.32
CA LYS A 116 1.47 -7.67 6.83
C LYS A 116 0.00 -8.04 6.92
N ILE A 117 -0.55 -8.71 5.91
CA ILE A 117 -1.94 -9.19 5.92
C ILE A 117 -2.14 -10.20 7.07
N ASP A 118 -1.26 -11.20 7.18
CA ASP A 118 -1.39 -12.23 8.22
C ASP A 118 -1.32 -11.60 9.63
N ARG A 119 -0.34 -10.72 9.88
CA ARG A 119 -0.24 -9.99 11.16
C ARG A 119 -1.47 -9.14 11.47
N THR A 120 -2.07 -8.52 10.46
CA THR A 120 -3.26 -7.68 10.65
C THR A 120 -4.46 -8.53 11.02
N LEU A 121 -4.64 -9.70 10.39
CA LEU A 121 -5.69 -10.64 10.73
C LEU A 121 -5.50 -11.22 12.14
N GLU A 122 -4.28 -11.61 12.51
CA GLU A 122 -3.97 -12.06 13.88
C GLU A 122 -4.33 -11.01 14.94
N ARG A 123 -4.10 -9.73 14.65
CA ARG A 123 -4.49 -8.61 15.53
C ARG A 123 -6.01 -8.45 15.64
N ILE A 124 -6.73 -8.57 14.51
CA ILE A 124 -8.19 -8.54 14.48
C ILE A 124 -8.76 -9.70 15.32
N GLU A 125 -8.23 -10.91 15.16
CA GLU A 125 -8.69 -12.12 15.86
C GLU A 125 -8.38 -12.09 17.37
N SER A 126 -7.24 -11.52 17.77
CA SER A 126 -6.84 -11.41 19.17
C SER A 126 -7.51 -10.26 19.92
N GLY A 127 -8.18 -9.34 19.22
CA GLY A 127 -8.81 -8.15 19.82
C GLY A 127 -7.83 -7.15 20.44
N TYR A 128 -6.52 -7.34 20.25
CA TYR A 128 -5.48 -6.43 20.71
C TYR A 128 -5.24 -5.35 19.65
N TYR A 129 -5.75 -4.15 19.92
CA TYR A 129 -5.27 -2.93 19.28
C TYR A 129 -4.23 -2.32 20.21
N ASP A 130 -3.00 -2.13 19.71
CA ASP A 130 -2.01 -1.32 20.42
C ASP A 130 -2.67 0.04 20.72
N LYS A 131 -2.90 0.30 22.01
CA LYS A 131 -3.44 1.56 22.54
C LYS A 131 -2.43 2.69 22.41
#